data_AF-A0A8X7MIB0-F1
#
_entry.id   AF-A0A8X7MIB0-F1
#
_cell.length_a   1.000
_cell.length_b   1.000
_cell.length_c   1.000
_cell.angle_alpha   90.00
_cell.angle_beta   90.00
_cell.angle_gamma   90.00
#
_symmetry.space_group_name_H-M   'P 1'
#
loop_
_entity.id
_entity.type
_entity.pdbx_description
1 polymer ?
#
loop_
_entity_poly.entity_id
_entity_poly.type
_entity_poly.pdbx_seq_one_letter_code
_entity_poly.pdbx_strand_id
1 'polypeptide(L)'
;MTGIVSKLIEAVNRKPVETLDGLTNEQVASSNKEVKYTSVVHDLVHLSAKEAIRLGEGFRNLILGGPVDDRKLGLEHAIELLQALPHNSGLGENLADAFITYLYNDLPHPPAMYIGPEYRYRSADGSGNNPHIPELGKSGTSYSRSVPPVQPKAAAPPDPELVYEK
;
A
#
# COMPACT_ATOMS: atom_id res chain seq x y z
N MET A 1 -44.89 -30.76 15.01
CA MET A 1 -45.20 -31.42 13.72
C MET A 1 -44.96 -30.43 12.59
N THR A 2 -43.77 -30.44 11.98
CA THR A 2 -43.40 -29.54 10.87
C THR A 2 -43.88 -30.15 9.55
N GLY A 3 -45.15 -29.89 9.20
CA GLY A 3 -45.76 -30.39 7.97
C GLY A 3 -45.31 -29.62 6.73
N ILE A 4 -45.39 -30.28 5.57
CA ILE A 4 -45.11 -29.73 4.23
C ILE A 4 -45.87 -28.41 4.00
N VAL A 5 -47.08 -28.29 4.55
CA VAL A 5 -47.92 -27.08 4.48
C VAL A 5 -47.25 -25.87 5.12
N SER A 6 -46.57 -26.03 6.25
CA SER A 6 -45.85 -24.94 6.92
C SER A 6 -44.69 -24.42 6.06
N LYS A 7 -43.96 -25.32 5.40
CA LYS A 7 -42.85 -24.96 4.50
C LYS A 7 -43.34 -24.26 3.23
N LEU A 8 -44.51 -24.65 2.71
CA LEU A 8 -45.11 -23.99 1.55
C LEU A 8 -45.59 -22.58 1.88
N ILE A 9 -46.22 -22.37 3.04
CA ILE A 9 -46.63 -21.04 3.50
C ILE A 9 -45.42 -20.12 3.69
N GLU A 10 -44.34 -20.64 4.26
CA GLU A 10 -43.08 -19.92 4.43
C GLU A 10 -42.43 -19.58 3.07
N ALA A 11 -42.45 -20.50 2.10
CA ALA A 11 -41.93 -20.27 0.75
C ALA A 11 -42.75 -19.25 -0.05
N VAL A 12 -44.06 -19.14 0.20
CA VAL A 12 -44.95 -18.15 -0.42
C VAL A 12 -44.75 -16.76 0.19
N ASN A 13 -44.48 -16.69 1.49
CA ASN A 13 -44.34 -15.42 2.21
C ASN A 13 -42.90 -14.87 2.25
N ARG A 14 -41.92 -15.52 1.59
CA ARG A 14 -40.54 -15.00 1.53
C ARG A 14 -40.47 -13.72 0.69
N LYS A 15 -39.81 -12.69 1.22
CA LYS A 15 -39.55 -11.45 0.49
C LYS A 15 -38.63 -11.75 -0.72
N PRO A 16 -38.78 -11.03 -1.85
CA PRO A 16 -37.89 -11.20 -3.01
C PRO A 16 -36.44 -10.87 -2.63
N VAL A 17 -35.51 -11.65 -3.18
CA VAL A 17 -34.08 -11.40 -3.03
C VAL A 17 -33.63 -10.40 -4.09
N GLU A 18 -32.97 -9.32 -3.67
CA GLU A 18 -32.47 -8.27 -4.55
C GLU A 18 -30.95 -8.39 -4.84
N THR A 19 -30.25 -9.28 -4.13
CA THR A 19 -28.80 -9.44 -4.26
C THR A 19 -28.41 -10.50 -5.28
N LEU A 20 -27.27 -10.29 -5.95
CA LEU A 20 -26.74 -11.19 -7.00
C LEU A 20 -26.50 -12.63 -6.47
N ASP A 21 -26.22 -12.77 -5.17
CA ASP A 21 -25.84 -14.03 -4.52
C ASP A 21 -27.05 -14.82 -3.96
N GLY A 22 -28.29 -14.34 -4.15
CA GLY A 22 -29.46 -15.08 -3.70
C GLY A 22 -29.76 -15.00 -2.19
N LEU A 23 -29.12 -14.06 -1.47
CA LEU A 23 -29.38 -13.76 -0.05
C LEU A 23 -30.37 -12.61 0.13
N THR A 24 -31.30 -12.70 1.09
CA THR A 24 -32.19 -11.57 1.40
C THR A 24 -31.42 -10.42 2.05
N ASN A 25 -31.87 -9.17 1.87
CA ASN A 25 -31.23 -7.99 2.47
C ASN A 25 -31.06 -8.12 4.00
N GLU A 26 -31.98 -8.82 4.67
CA GLU A 26 -31.92 -9.12 6.10
C GLU A 26 -30.83 -10.15 6.44
N GLN A 27 -30.59 -11.16 5.60
CA GLN A 27 -29.52 -12.15 5.79
C GLN A 27 -28.12 -11.56 5.53
N VAL A 28 -28.01 -10.63 4.57
CA VAL A 28 -26.78 -9.84 4.36
C VAL A 28 -26.54 -8.92 5.55
N ALA A 29 -27.59 -8.22 6.03
CA ALA A 29 -27.51 -7.37 7.21
C ALA A 29 -27.22 -8.13 8.52
N SER A 30 -27.65 -9.40 8.63
CA SER A 30 -27.46 -10.25 9.83
C SER A 30 -26.00 -10.60 10.12
N SER A 31 -25.09 -10.35 9.18
CA SER A 31 -23.65 -10.54 9.39
C SER A 31 -22.92 -9.29 9.92
N ASN A 32 -23.58 -8.12 9.88
CA ASN A 32 -23.07 -6.92 10.53
C ASN A 32 -23.40 -6.98 12.03
N LYS A 33 -22.65 -7.79 12.78
CA LYS A 33 -22.50 -7.53 14.21
C LYS A 33 -21.98 -6.09 14.32
N GLU A 34 -22.75 -5.21 14.97
CA GLU A 34 -22.26 -3.88 15.30
C GLU A 34 -20.91 -4.04 16.01
N VAL A 35 -19.83 -3.65 15.32
CA VAL A 35 -18.48 -3.73 15.86
C VAL A 35 -18.43 -2.71 17.00
N LYS A 36 -18.40 -3.20 18.24
CA LYS A 36 -18.29 -2.34 19.41
C LYS A 36 -16.88 -1.79 19.48
N TYR A 37 -16.72 -0.53 19.09
CA TYR A 37 -15.45 0.17 19.21
C TYR A 37 -15.14 0.47 20.68
N THR A 38 -13.89 0.27 21.08
CA THR A 38 -13.37 0.78 22.35
C THR A 38 -13.18 2.30 22.25
N SER A 39 -13.32 2.99 23.39
CA SER A 39 -13.08 4.42 23.42
C SER A 39 -11.58 4.73 23.33
N VAL A 40 -11.22 5.87 22.73
CA VAL A 40 -9.82 6.31 22.60
C VAL A 40 -9.10 6.34 23.95
N VAL A 41 -9.79 6.70 25.04
CA VAL A 41 -9.24 6.71 26.39
C VAL A 41 -8.92 5.30 26.88
N HIS A 42 -9.79 4.32 26.59
CA HIS A 42 -9.54 2.93 26.94
C HIS A 42 -8.27 2.43 26.23
N ASP A 43 -8.13 2.76 24.96
CA ASP A 43 -6.98 2.35 24.14
C ASP A 43 -5.68 3.01 24.61
N LEU A 44 -5.72 4.28 25.01
CA LEU A 44 -4.56 4.99 25.56
C LEU A 44 -4.07 4.40 26.89
N VAL A 45 -4.99 3.91 27.74
CA VAL A 45 -4.64 3.29 29.02
C VAL A 45 -4.03 1.90 28.81
N HIS A 46 -4.43 1.20 27.74
CA HIS A 46 -3.91 -0.11 27.39
C HIS A 46 -2.64 -0.07 26.54
N LEU A 47 -2.20 1.11 26.14
CA LEU A 47 -0.97 1.30 25.36
C LEU A 47 0.27 1.02 26.23
N SER A 48 1.22 0.27 25.68
CA SER A 48 2.52 0.07 26.32
C SER A 48 3.34 1.37 26.32
N ALA A 49 4.20 1.58 27.31
CA ALA A 49 5.10 2.75 27.36
C ALA A 49 5.97 2.88 26.11
N LYS A 50 6.36 1.74 25.51
CA LYS A 50 7.13 1.71 24.25
C LYS A 50 6.30 2.22 23.07
N GLU A 51 5.03 1.84 23.01
CA GLU A 51 4.09 2.27 21.97
C GLU A 51 3.75 3.76 22.11
N ALA A 52 3.65 4.25 23.35
CA ALA A 52 3.36 5.66 23.61
C ALA A 52 4.51 6.58 23.17
N ILE A 53 5.76 6.17 23.43
CA ILE A 53 6.96 6.88 22.94
C ILE A 53 7.00 6.88 21.42
N ARG A 54 6.74 5.73 20.78
CA ARG A 54 6.68 5.58 19.31
C ARG A 54 5.60 6.44 18.68
N LEU A 55 4.42 6.51 19.29
CA LEU A 55 3.30 7.35 18.86
C LEU A 55 3.71 8.82 18.90
N GLY A 56 4.38 9.26 19.98
CA GLY A 56 4.87 10.63 20.11
C GLY A 56 5.92 11.02 19.06
N GLU A 57 6.76 10.09 18.62
CA GLU A 57 7.80 10.34 17.62
C GLU A 57 7.29 10.27 16.17
N GLY A 58 6.49 9.25 15.83
CA GLY A 58 5.96 9.05 14.48
C GLY A 58 4.83 10.03 14.14
N PHE A 59 3.90 10.23 15.07
CA PHE A 59 2.68 11.00 14.80
C PHE A 59 2.90 12.52 14.81
N ARG A 60 3.88 12.99 15.60
CA ARG A 60 4.24 14.41 15.64
C ARG A 60 4.77 14.91 14.30
N ASN A 61 5.49 14.08 13.55
CA ASN A 61 6.00 14.46 12.23
C ASN A 61 4.93 14.29 11.13
N LEU A 62 4.02 13.32 11.29
CA LEU A 62 2.98 13.01 10.31
C LEU A 62 1.86 14.08 10.26
N ILE A 63 1.40 14.54 11.42
CA ILE A 63 0.29 15.52 11.50
C ILE A 63 0.76 16.95 11.23
N LEU A 64 1.99 17.29 11.60
CA LEU A 64 2.45 18.68 11.54
C LEU A 64 2.88 19.14 10.13
N GLY A 65 2.82 18.27 9.11
CA GLY A 65 3.07 18.64 7.72
C GLY A 65 4.50 19.14 7.44
N GLY A 66 5.45 18.79 8.32
CA GLY A 66 6.86 19.14 8.16
C GLY A 66 7.62 18.08 7.37
N PRO A 67 8.87 18.38 6.93
CA PRO A 67 9.75 17.37 6.35
C PRO A 67 9.94 16.21 7.33
N VAL A 68 9.59 15.00 6.90
CA VAL A 68 9.80 13.77 7.67
C VAL A 68 11.21 13.25 7.36
N ASP A 69 11.94 12.84 8.39
CA ASP A 69 13.23 12.18 8.25
C ASP A 69 13.05 10.67 8.28
N ASP A 70 13.10 10.03 7.10
CA ASP A 70 12.89 8.58 6.93
C ASP A 70 13.88 7.73 7.73
N ARG A 71 15.04 8.28 8.13
CA ARG A 71 16.02 7.55 8.96
C ARG A 71 15.50 7.25 10.36
N LYS A 72 14.46 7.95 10.81
CA LYS A 72 13.81 7.74 12.12
C LYS A 72 12.71 6.68 12.09
N LEU A 73 12.44 6.09 10.91
CA LEU A 73 11.46 5.03 10.73
C LEU A 73 10.06 5.39 11.25
N GLY A 74 9.64 6.64 11.05
CA GLY A 74 8.40 7.18 11.62
C GLY A 74 7.14 6.49 11.09
N LEU A 75 7.13 6.15 9.80
CA LEU A 75 5.99 5.47 9.15
C LEU A 75 5.91 4.01 9.58
N GLU A 76 7.06 3.34 9.71
CA GLU A 76 7.17 1.97 10.20
C GLU A 76 6.66 1.88 11.63
N HIS A 77 7.04 2.81 12.49
CA HIS A 77 6.51 2.88 13.86
C HIS A 77 4.99 3.12 13.90
N ALA A 78 4.45 3.92 12.97
CA ALA A 78 3.00 4.11 12.86
C ALA A 78 2.27 2.83 12.42
N ILE A 79 2.85 2.07 11.49
CA ILE A 79 2.32 0.77 11.04
C ILE A 79 2.44 -0.27 12.15
N GLU A 80 3.56 -0.36 12.85
CA GLU A 80 3.73 -1.25 14.01
C GLU A 80 2.68 -0.97 15.09
N LEU A 81 2.42 0.31 15.37
CA LEU A 81 1.41 0.74 16.32
C LEU A 81 0.00 0.33 15.86
N LEU A 82 -0.34 0.56 14.59
CA LEU A 82 -1.60 0.12 14.00
C LEU A 82 -1.79 -1.40 14.08
N GLN A 83 -0.72 -2.17 13.91
CA GLN A 83 -0.76 -3.64 14.02
C GLN A 83 -0.89 -4.11 15.48
N ALA A 84 -0.39 -3.34 16.44
CA ALA A 84 -0.49 -3.66 17.87
C ALA A 84 -1.87 -3.35 18.46
N LEU A 85 -2.58 -2.36 17.90
CA LEU A 85 -3.93 -1.99 18.33
C LEU A 85 -4.96 -3.07 17.97
N PRO A 86 -5.95 -3.34 18.84
CA PRO A 86 -6.99 -4.31 18.54
C PRO A 86 -7.87 -3.81 17.38
N HIS A 87 -8.42 -4.74 16.58
CA HIS A 87 -9.23 -4.40 15.40
C HIS A 87 -10.48 -3.56 15.68
N ASN A 88 -10.95 -3.51 16.93
CA ASN A 88 -12.08 -2.69 17.36
C ASN A 88 -11.65 -1.44 18.14
N SER A 89 -10.41 -0.98 17.96
CA SER A 89 -9.89 0.22 18.61
C SER A 89 -10.36 1.49 17.93
N GLY A 90 -11.00 2.38 18.69
CA GLY A 90 -11.33 3.73 18.20
C GLY A 90 -10.09 4.60 18.01
N LEU A 91 -9.01 4.39 18.78
CA LEU A 91 -7.72 5.04 18.53
C LEU A 91 -7.09 4.55 17.23
N GLY A 92 -7.11 3.23 16.99
CA GLY A 92 -6.59 2.60 15.79
C GLY A 92 -7.29 3.08 14.52
N GLU A 93 -8.61 3.23 14.55
CA GLU A 93 -9.39 3.80 13.44
C GLU A 93 -8.94 5.24 13.11
N ASN A 94 -8.88 6.12 14.11
CA ASN A 94 -8.43 7.50 13.90
C ASN A 94 -6.98 7.60 13.39
N LEU A 95 -6.10 6.74 13.90
CA LEU A 95 -4.70 6.66 13.47
C LEU A 95 -4.62 6.17 12.02
N ALA A 96 -5.42 5.17 11.64
CA ALA A 96 -5.47 4.64 10.30
C ALA A 96 -5.99 5.69 9.31
N ASP A 97 -7.07 6.40 9.67
CA ASP A 97 -7.63 7.47 8.85
C ASP A 97 -6.64 8.61 8.63
N ALA A 98 -5.92 9.02 9.68
CA ALA A 98 -4.87 10.04 9.57
C ALA A 98 -3.71 9.57 8.69
N PHE A 99 -3.30 8.31 8.82
CA PHE A 99 -2.23 7.72 8.02
C PHE A 99 -2.62 7.60 6.53
N ILE A 100 -3.83 7.13 6.24
CA ILE A 100 -4.37 7.05 4.88
C ILE A 100 -4.48 8.44 4.26
N THR A 101 -4.98 9.41 5.03
CA THR A 101 -5.09 10.81 4.58
C THR A 101 -3.72 11.40 4.25
N TYR A 102 -2.70 11.09 5.05
CA TYR A 102 -1.33 11.50 4.78
C TYR A 102 -0.80 10.88 3.47
N LEU A 103 -0.91 9.56 3.30
CA LEU A 103 -0.48 8.86 2.09
C LEU A 103 -1.22 9.33 0.84
N TYR A 104 -2.51 9.64 0.99
CA TYR A 104 -3.29 10.24 -0.07
C TYR A 104 -2.70 11.61 -0.44
N ASN A 105 -2.55 12.54 0.51
CA ASN A 105 -2.06 13.88 0.19
C ASN A 105 -0.60 13.94 -0.31
N ASP A 106 0.20 12.90 -0.07
CA ASP A 106 1.57 12.79 -0.59
C ASP A 106 1.61 12.58 -2.11
N LEU A 107 0.56 12.01 -2.67
CA LEU A 107 0.44 11.81 -4.11
C LEU A 107 -0.19 13.05 -4.79
N PRO A 108 0.30 13.43 -5.99
CA PRO A 108 -0.30 14.52 -6.76
C PRO A 108 -1.69 14.12 -7.25
N HIS A 109 -2.66 15.01 -7.01
CA HIS A 109 -4.05 14.84 -7.41
C HIS A 109 -4.51 16.02 -8.28
N PRO A 110 -4.94 15.81 -9.54
CA PRO A 110 -5.06 14.55 -10.29
C PRO A 110 -3.69 13.94 -10.68
N PRO A 111 -3.62 12.63 -11.02
CA PRO A 111 -2.38 12.02 -11.47
C PRO A 111 -1.86 12.72 -12.73
N ALA A 112 -0.54 12.91 -12.80
CA ALA A 112 0.09 13.48 -13.98
C ALA A 112 -0.17 12.58 -15.19
N MET A 113 -0.93 13.11 -16.17
CA MET A 113 -1.19 12.40 -17.42
C MET A 113 -0.07 12.72 -18.43
N TYR A 114 0.78 11.74 -18.74
CA TYR A 114 1.81 11.86 -19.77
C TYR A 114 1.28 11.55 -21.18
N ILE A 115 0.17 12.18 -21.58
CA ILE A 115 -0.46 11.95 -22.89
C ILE A 115 0.02 13.03 -23.87
N GLY A 116 1.19 12.79 -24.47
CA GLY A 116 1.69 13.55 -25.61
C GLY A 116 1.69 12.69 -26.87
N PRO A 117 1.47 13.26 -28.08
CA PRO A 117 1.65 12.52 -29.34
C PRO A 117 3.00 11.79 -29.44
N GLU A 118 4.04 12.35 -28.83
CA GLU A 118 5.41 11.84 -28.76
C GLU A 118 5.55 10.54 -27.94
N TYR A 119 4.66 10.28 -26.99
CA TYR A 119 4.66 9.09 -26.13
C TYR A 119 3.64 8.03 -26.54
N ARG A 120 2.88 8.29 -27.62
CA ARG A 120 1.79 7.41 -28.05
C ARG A 120 2.28 6.06 -28.57
N TYR A 121 3.46 6.05 -29.20
CA TYR A 121 4.03 4.87 -29.84
C TYR A 121 5.49 4.71 -29.44
N ARG A 122 5.97 3.46 -29.50
CA ARG A 122 7.39 3.18 -29.30
C ARG A 122 8.18 3.72 -30.47
N SER A 123 9.16 4.56 -30.17
CA SER A 123 10.15 5.01 -31.12
C SER A 123 11.04 3.84 -31.57
N ALA A 124 11.56 3.92 -32.79
CA ALA A 124 12.45 2.89 -33.33
C ALA A 124 13.81 2.85 -32.62
N ASP A 125 14.25 3.99 -32.07
CA ASP A 125 15.49 4.12 -31.33
C ASP A 125 15.35 3.82 -29.83
N GLY A 126 14.14 3.54 -29.33
CA GLY A 126 13.87 3.24 -27.92
C GLY A 126 13.78 4.47 -27.00
N SER A 127 13.89 5.68 -27.55
CA SER A 127 13.66 6.94 -26.81
C SER A 127 12.19 7.13 -26.41
N GLY A 128 11.94 7.97 -25.41
CA GLY A 128 10.59 8.37 -25.01
C GLY A 128 9.77 7.29 -24.29
N ASN A 129 10.37 6.16 -23.89
CA ASN A 129 9.64 5.16 -23.08
C ASN A 129 9.37 5.66 -21.65
N ASN A 130 10.28 6.47 -21.10
CA ASN A 130 10.10 7.13 -19.80
C ASN A 130 9.89 8.64 -20.03
N PRO A 131 8.69 9.20 -19.76
CA PRO A 131 8.43 10.63 -19.96
C PRO A 131 9.31 11.57 -19.12
N HIS A 132 9.76 11.11 -17.95
CA HIS A 132 10.63 11.89 -17.08
C HIS A 132 12.09 11.86 -17.53
N ILE A 133 12.50 10.79 -18.21
CA ILE A 133 13.86 10.58 -18.70
C ILE A 133 13.78 10.04 -20.13
N PRO A 134 13.51 10.90 -21.13
CA PRO A 134 13.24 10.46 -22.51
C PRO A 134 14.39 9.68 -23.16
N GLU A 135 15.63 9.92 -22.72
CA GLU A 135 16.82 9.23 -23.25
C GLU A 135 17.04 7.85 -22.62
N LEU A 136 16.26 7.46 -21.60
CA LEU A 136 16.41 6.17 -20.92
C LEU A 136 16.06 5.02 -21.85
N GLY A 137 17.05 4.16 -22.13
CA GLY A 137 16.87 2.98 -23.00
C GLY A 137 16.96 3.28 -24.49
N LYS A 138 17.33 4.50 -24.87
CA LYS A 138 17.60 4.88 -26.26
C LYS A 138 18.87 4.22 -26.79
N SER A 139 18.88 3.85 -28.06
CA SER A 139 20.03 3.36 -28.80
C SER A 139 21.21 4.33 -28.74
N GLY A 140 22.43 3.80 -28.61
CA GLY A 140 23.65 4.59 -28.49
C GLY A 140 23.91 5.18 -27.10
N THR A 141 23.08 4.86 -26.11
CA THR A 141 23.33 5.24 -24.71
C THR A 141 24.24 4.22 -24.01
N SER A 142 24.92 4.67 -22.96
CA SER A 142 25.82 3.80 -22.18
C SER A 142 25.04 2.77 -21.37
N TYR A 143 25.57 1.54 -21.28
CA TYR A 143 25.03 0.54 -20.37
C TYR A 143 25.14 0.98 -18.92
N SER A 144 24.11 0.66 -18.12
CA SER A 144 24.16 0.83 -16.68
C SER A 144 25.19 -0.12 -16.05
N ARG A 145 25.79 0.31 -14.95
CA ARG A 145 26.71 -0.50 -14.15
C ARG A 145 26.20 -0.53 -12.72
N SER A 146 25.99 -1.72 -12.17
CA SER A 146 25.57 -1.88 -10.77
C SER A 146 26.70 -1.60 -9.78
N VAL A 147 27.95 -1.75 -10.23
CA VAL A 147 29.15 -1.56 -9.40
C VAL A 147 30.02 -0.48 -10.02
N PRO A 148 30.51 0.50 -9.24
CA PRO A 148 31.44 1.49 -9.75
C PRO A 148 32.77 0.82 -10.12
N PRO A 149 33.46 1.27 -11.19
CA PRO A 149 34.80 0.79 -11.48
C PRO A 149 35.76 1.31 -10.41
N VAL A 150 36.20 0.44 -9.50
CA VAL A 150 37.08 0.81 -8.37
C VAL A 150 38.56 0.73 -8.75
N GLN A 151 38.91 -0.11 -9.73
CA GLN A 151 40.30 -0.35 -10.11
C GLN A 151 40.51 -0.12 -11.61
N PRO A 152 41.64 0.51 -12.00
CA PRO A 152 42.02 0.59 -13.40
C PRO A 152 42.29 -0.81 -13.96
N LYS A 153 41.96 -1.02 -15.23
CA LYS A 153 42.27 -2.28 -15.93
C LYS A 153 43.78 -2.52 -15.90
N ALA A 154 44.21 -3.73 -15.56
CA ALA A 154 45.63 -4.11 -15.59
C ALA A 154 46.21 -3.92 -17.00
N ALA A 155 47.47 -3.46 -17.07
CA ALA A 155 48.15 -3.18 -18.35
C ALA A 155 48.29 -4.42 -19.24
N ALA A 156 48.50 -5.59 -18.65
CA ALA A 156 48.58 -6.87 -19.33
C ALA A 156 47.77 -7.92 -18.55
N PRO A 157 46.47 -8.10 -18.84
CA PRO A 157 45.71 -9.22 -18.28
C PRO A 157 46.26 -10.56 -18.82
N PRO A 158 46.06 -11.69 -18.11
CA PRO A 158 46.39 -13.00 -18.66
C PRO A 158 45.61 -13.27 -19.94
N ASP A 159 46.16 -14.13 -20.79
CA ASP A 159 45.50 -14.57 -22.02
C ASP A 159 44.13 -15.19 -21.68
N PRO A 160 43.01 -14.71 -22.28
CA PRO A 160 41.69 -15.27 -22.02
C PRO A 160 41.60 -16.78 -22.31
N GLU A 161 42.36 -17.31 -23.27
CA GLU A 161 42.35 -18.75 -23.59
C GLU A 161 42.92 -19.58 -22.42
N LEU A 162 44.05 -19.13 -21.85
CA LEU A 162 44.66 -19.77 -20.69
C LEU A 162 43.78 -19.73 -19.42
N VAL A 163 42.91 -18.72 -19.29
CA VAL A 163 41.93 -18.64 -18.18
C VAL A 163 40.77 -19.60 -18.39
N TYR A 164 40.38 -19.84 -19.64
CA TYR A 164 39.23 -20.68 -19.98
C TYR A 164 39.57 -22.18 -20.01
N GLU A 165 40.79 -22.57 -20.40
CA GLU A 165 41.21 -23.98 -20.51
C GLU A 165 41.57 -24.67 -19.19
N LYS A 166 41.79 -23.91 -18.11
CA LYS A 166 42.10 -24.45 -16.78
C LYS A 166 40.84 -24.78 -15.99
#